data_AF-A0AA89CJP0-F1
#
_entry.id   AF-A0AA89CJP0-F1
#
_cell.length_a   1.000
_cell.length_b   1.000
_cell.length_c   1.000
_cell.angle_alpha   90.00
_cell.angle_beta   90.00
_cell.angle_gamma   90.00
#
_symmetry.space_group_name_H-M   'P 1'
#
loop_
_entity.id
_entity.type
_entity.pdbx_description
1 polymer ?
#
loop_
_entity_poly.entity_id
_entity_poly.type
_entity_poly.pdbx_seq_one_letter_code
_entity_poly.pdbx_strand_id
1 'polypeptide(L)'
;MDNTKNPITWYEITKDIIIPILSIVATLIIGIIIALIFKRREEKGKSKQLLVETYMDYINRRINKYSYDCVVIIYDLYIDLFNNYSDYFKDHANSHLATELVKKRREKYHKKIEEYNYTDINWIFYPIKFSLLIGREKYNKEAKELERKINQEINSEQSQMNFLLQLKNEIKENEMICENMDTSNTNKIEYGLDMIEAHITKRYNRYQSSLFQPYDDKVADLISEY
;
A
#
# COMPACT_ATOMS: atom_id res chain seq x y z
N MET A 1 49.56 81.08 -3.44
CA MET A 1 48.68 79.97 -3.90
C MET A 1 48.99 78.80 -2.99
N ASP A 2 48.30 78.74 -1.85
CA ASP A 2 48.44 77.64 -0.89
C ASP A 2 47.63 76.44 -1.37
N ASN A 3 48.34 75.37 -1.71
CA ASN A 3 47.75 74.06 -1.99
C ASN A 3 47.60 73.30 -0.66
N THR A 4 46.58 73.62 0.12
CA THR A 4 46.12 72.72 1.20
C THR A 4 45.33 71.58 0.58
N LYS A 5 46.04 70.57 0.05
CA LYS A 5 45.47 69.22 -0.10
C LYS A 5 45.33 68.67 1.31
N ASN A 6 44.13 68.71 1.87
CA ASN A 6 43.82 67.95 3.08
C ASN A 6 44.14 66.47 2.77
N PRO A 7 45.06 65.83 3.51
CA PRO A 7 45.35 64.42 3.30
C PRO A 7 44.10 63.63 3.66
N ILE A 8 43.64 62.77 2.73
CA ILE A 8 42.53 61.85 2.98
C ILE A 8 42.86 61.09 4.26
N THR A 9 42.05 61.29 5.30
CA THR A 9 42.31 60.68 6.60
C THR A 9 41.80 59.23 6.60
N TRP A 10 42.45 58.35 7.36
CA TRP A 10 42.02 56.94 7.51
C TRP A 10 40.53 56.79 7.89
N TYR A 11 40.00 57.77 8.61
CA TYR A 11 38.59 57.86 8.94
C TYR A 11 37.69 58.01 7.71
N GLU A 12 38.03 58.90 6.76
CA GLU A 12 37.28 59.11 5.52
C GLU A 12 37.35 57.86 4.63
N ILE A 13 38.51 57.20 4.54
CA ILE A 13 38.66 55.93 3.80
C ILE A 13 37.75 54.85 4.39
N THR A 14 37.71 54.75 5.72
CA THR A 14 36.93 53.69 6.39
C THR A 14 35.43 53.95 6.24
N LYS A 15 35.01 55.20 6.42
CA LYS A 15 33.61 55.63 6.35
C LYS A 15 33.05 55.56 4.92
N ASP A 16 33.80 56.04 3.94
CA ASP A 16 33.28 56.27 2.59
C ASP A 16 33.56 55.10 1.62
N ILE A 17 34.50 54.21 1.96
CA ILE A 17 34.88 53.07 1.11
C ILE A 17 34.65 51.73 1.82
N ILE A 18 35.22 51.54 3.01
CA ILE A 18 35.20 50.22 3.68
C ILE A 18 33.80 49.85 4.17
N ILE A 19 33.10 50.76 4.87
CA ILE A 19 31.75 50.51 5.40
C ILE A 19 30.73 50.21 4.27
N PRO A 20 30.68 50.97 3.16
CA PRO A 20 29.79 50.66 2.04
C PRO A 20 30.10 49.31 1.39
N ILE A 21 31.37 48.99 1.17
CA ILE A 21 31.77 47.68 0.60
C ILE A 21 31.35 46.54 1.53
N LEU A 22 31.60 46.65 2.84
CA LEU A 22 31.17 45.65 3.82
C LEU A 22 29.64 45.51 3.87
N SER A 23 28.91 46.62 3.71
CA SER A 23 27.44 46.61 3.69
C SER A 23 26.90 45.87 2.46
N ILE A 24 27.53 46.06 1.29
CA ILE A 24 27.19 45.32 0.06
C ILE A 24 27.49 43.83 0.24
N VAL A 25 28.68 43.49 0.77
CA VAL A 25 29.08 42.09 1.02
C VAL A 25 28.13 41.41 2.02
N ALA A 26 27.78 42.07 3.12
CA ALA A 26 26.85 41.55 4.12
C ALA A 26 25.45 41.32 3.52
N THR A 27 24.96 42.26 2.70
CA THR A 27 23.65 42.13 2.02
C THR A 27 23.65 40.96 1.04
N LEU A 28 24.74 40.78 0.28
CA LEU A 28 24.93 39.64 -0.62
C LEU A 28 24.90 38.30 0.13
N ILE A 29 25.63 38.21 1.25
CA ILE A 29 25.67 36.99 2.08
C ILE A 29 24.27 36.66 2.62
N ILE A 30 23.56 37.64 3.17
CA ILE A 30 22.20 37.47 3.69
C ILE A 30 21.25 37.03 2.57
N GLY A 31 21.33 37.67 1.39
CA GLY A 31 20.53 37.31 0.22
C GLY A 31 20.76 35.87 -0.24
N ILE A 32 22.01 35.42 -0.28
CA ILE A 32 22.38 34.03 -0.61
C ILE A 32 21.79 33.06 0.42
N ILE A 33 21.92 33.35 1.72
CA ILE A 33 21.38 32.49 2.79
C ILE A 33 19.86 32.37 2.65
N ILE A 34 19.16 33.49 2.45
CA ILE A 34 17.71 33.51 2.28
C ILE A 34 17.32 32.70 1.03
N ALA A 35 17.98 32.91 -0.10
CA ALA A 35 17.73 32.17 -1.33
C ALA A 35 17.95 30.65 -1.16
N LEU A 36 19.01 30.25 -0.45
CA LEU A 36 19.26 28.83 -0.12
C LEU A 36 18.16 28.25 0.77
N ILE A 37 17.64 29.00 1.74
CA ILE A 37 16.54 28.56 2.61
C ILE A 37 15.25 28.39 1.79
N PHE A 38 14.91 29.36 0.94
CA PHE A 38 13.72 29.29 0.07
C PHE A 38 13.81 28.12 -0.91
N LYS A 39 14.97 27.96 -1.58
CA LYS A 39 15.20 26.84 -2.51
C LYS A 39 15.05 25.49 -1.81
N ARG A 40 15.64 25.32 -0.62
CA ARG A 40 15.50 24.08 0.17
C ARG A 40 14.05 23.81 0.60
N ARG A 41 13.29 24.86 0.95
CA ARG A 41 11.86 24.71 1.26
C ARG A 41 11.05 24.27 0.06
N GLU A 42 11.32 24.86 -1.11
CA GLU A 42 10.65 24.49 -2.36
C GLU A 42 10.98 23.05 -2.77
N GLU A 43 12.25 22.66 -2.70
CA GLU A 43 12.70 21.28 -2.97
C GLU A 43 12.03 20.28 -2.04
N LYS A 44 11.97 20.57 -0.73
CA LYS A 44 11.24 19.74 0.24
C LYS A 44 9.75 19.61 -0.09
N GLY A 45 9.09 20.72 -0.45
CA GLY A 45 7.68 20.70 -0.85
C GLY A 45 7.43 19.81 -2.07
N LYS A 46 8.29 19.90 -3.09
CA LYS A 46 8.23 19.05 -4.29
C LYS A 46 8.47 17.58 -3.97
N SER A 47 9.48 17.27 -3.14
CA SER A 47 9.75 15.89 -2.71
C SER A 47 8.58 15.30 -1.92
N LYS A 48 7.98 16.08 -1.01
CA LYS A 48 6.80 15.64 -0.24
C LYS A 48 5.60 15.39 -1.15
N GLN A 49 5.34 16.27 -2.11
CA GLN A 49 4.26 16.06 -3.09
C GLN A 49 4.48 14.77 -3.88
N LEU A 50 5.68 14.55 -4.41
CA LEU A 50 6.02 13.34 -5.17
C LEU A 50 5.90 12.06 -4.32
N LEU A 51 6.25 12.14 -3.04
CA LEU A 51 6.07 11.05 -2.08
C LEU A 51 4.59 10.72 -1.85
N VAL A 52 3.74 11.73 -1.68
CA VAL A 52 2.28 11.55 -1.53
C VAL A 52 1.69 10.94 -2.80
N GLU A 53 2.03 11.46 -3.98
CA GLU A 53 1.58 10.91 -5.26
C GLU A 53 2.00 9.43 -5.42
N THR A 54 3.26 9.12 -5.08
CA THR A 54 3.79 7.75 -5.09
C THR A 54 3.04 6.85 -4.11
N TYR A 55 2.66 7.37 -2.94
CA TYR A 55 1.87 6.64 -1.96
C TYR A 55 0.44 6.36 -2.42
N MET A 56 -0.24 7.33 -3.02
CA MET A 56 -1.58 7.10 -3.56
C MET A 56 -1.57 6.07 -4.68
N ASP A 57 -0.56 6.13 -5.56
CA ASP A 57 -0.37 5.12 -6.61
C ASP A 57 -0.08 3.73 -6.02
N TYR A 58 0.79 3.63 -5.00
CA TYR A 58 1.02 2.40 -4.24
C TYR A 58 -0.28 1.79 -3.69
N ILE A 59 -1.11 2.61 -3.03
CA ILE A 59 -2.38 2.17 -2.46
C ILE A 59 -3.34 1.66 -3.55
N ASN A 60 -3.43 2.35 -4.68
CA ASN A 60 -4.24 1.90 -5.81
C ASN A 60 -3.79 0.53 -6.35
N ARG A 61 -2.48 0.34 -6.56
CA ARG A 61 -1.93 -0.96 -7.00
C ARG A 61 -2.24 -2.06 -5.99
N ARG A 62 -2.13 -1.77 -4.70
CA ARG A 62 -2.44 -2.72 -3.63
C ARG A 62 -3.92 -3.08 -3.59
N ILE A 63 -4.83 -2.11 -3.72
CA ILE A 63 -6.29 -2.37 -3.73
C ILE A 63 -6.66 -3.28 -4.91
N ASN A 64 -6.05 -3.06 -6.08
CA ASN A 64 -6.26 -3.92 -7.23
C ASN A 64 -5.69 -5.33 -6.99
N LYS A 65 -4.49 -5.44 -6.40
CA LYS A 65 -3.91 -6.74 -6.01
C LYS A 65 -4.78 -7.49 -5.02
N TYR A 66 -5.27 -6.81 -3.98
CA TYR A 66 -6.22 -7.36 -3.02
C TYR A 66 -7.47 -7.90 -3.71
N SER A 67 -8.04 -7.12 -4.63
CA SER A 67 -9.25 -7.50 -5.35
C SER A 67 -9.01 -8.74 -6.22
N TYR A 68 -7.86 -8.82 -6.88
CA TYR A 68 -7.42 -9.99 -7.62
C TYR A 68 -7.28 -11.22 -6.72
N ASP A 69 -6.55 -11.09 -5.61
CA ASP A 69 -6.30 -12.21 -4.68
C ASP A 69 -7.59 -12.75 -4.06
N CYS A 70 -8.54 -11.87 -3.72
CA CYS A 70 -9.89 -12.26 -3.29
C CYS A 70 -10.59 -13.15 -4.33
N VAL A 71 -10.54 -12.77 -5.60
CA VAL A 71 -11.15 -13.54 -6.69
C VAL A 71 -10.51 -14.93 -6.81
N VAL A 72 -9.17 -15.00 -6.71
CA VAL A 72 -8.42 -16.27 -6.72
C VAL A 72 -8.80 -17.15 -5.54
N ILE A 73 -8.80 -16.62 -4.32
CA ILE A 73 -9.14 -17.38 -3.11
C ILE A 73 -10.57 -17.92 -3.19
N ILE A 74 -11.53 -17.13 -3.67
CA ILE A 74 -12.92 -17.57 -3.87
C ILE A 74 -12.97 -18.69 -4.91
N TYR A 75 -12.24 -18.55 -6.01
CA TYR A 75 -12.16 -19.58 -7.05
C TYR A 75 -11.59 -20.90 -6.52
N ASP A 76 -10.48 -20.85 -5.79
CA ASP A 76 -9.82 -22.02 -5.22
C ASP A 76 -10.71 -22.72 -4.19
N LEU A 77 -11.44 -21.96 -3.38
CA LEU A 77 -12.44 -22.52 -2.49
C LEU A 77 -13.58 -23.19 -3.25
N TYR A 78 -14.09 -22.60 -4.33
CA TYR A 78 -15.14 -23.23 -5.13
C TYR A 78 -14.67 -24.48 -5.88
N ILE A 79 -13.39 -24.57 -6.27
CA ILE A 79 -12.81 -25.84 -6.73
C ILE A 79 -12.90 -26.88 -5.63
N ASP A 80 -12.48 -26.53 -4.41
CA ASP A 80 -12.46 -27.45 -3.29
C ASP A 80 -13.86 -27.90 -2.86
N LEU A 81 -14.80 -26.95 -2.74
CA LEU A 81 -16.21 -27.23 -2.45
C LEU A 81 -16.86 -28.12 -3.51
N PHE A 82 -16.50 -27.96 -4.78
CA PHE A 82 -17.02 -28.80 -5.85
C PHE A 82 -16.49 -30.24 -5.77
N ASN A 83 -15.21 -30.40 -5.45
CA ASN A 83 -14.56 -31.72 -5.38
C ASN A 83 -14.87 -32.47 -4.08
N ASN A 84 -15.01 -31.74 -2.97
CA ASN A 84 -15.04 -32.26 -1.61
C ASN A 84 -16.29 -31.79 -0.84
N TYR A 85 -17.43 -31.63 -1.52
CA TYR A 85 -18.66 -31.05 -0.93
C TYR A 85 -19.05 -31.70 0.41
N SER A 86 -18.97 -33.04 0.49
CA SER A 86 -19.32 -33.82 1.69
C SER A 86 -18.39 -33.60 2.89
N ASP A 87 -17.19 -33.05 2.67
CA ASP A 87 -16.28 -32.70 3.76
C ASP A 87 -16.69 -31.40 4.45
N TYR A 88 -17.46 -30.55 3.74
CA TYR A 88 -17.96 -29.27 4.24
C TYR A 88 -19.38 -29.39 4.77
N PHE A 89 -20.22 -30.10 4.03
CA PHE A 89 -21.67 -30.15 4.23
C PHE A 89 -22.14 -31.60 4.30
N LYS A 90 -23.26 -31.87 4.96
CA LYS A 90 -23.76 -33.25 5.03
C LYS A 90 -24.22 -33.67 3.64
N ASP A 91 -23.76 -34.82 3.16
CA ASP A 91 -24.23 -35.31 1.86
C ASP A 91 -25.70 -35.76 1.96
N HIS A 92 -26.56 -35.25 1.08
CA HIS A 92 -27.99 -35.56 1.04
C HIS A 92 -28.50 -35.60 -0.40
N ALA A 93 -29.69 -36.16 -0.62
CA ALA A 93 -30.22 -36.42 -1.97
C ALA A 93 -30.30 -35.18 -2.90
N ASN A 94 -30.27 -33.97 -2.33
CA ASN A 94 -30.38 -32.71 -3.06
C ASN A 94 -29.03 -31.98 -3.24
N SER A 95 -27.90 -32.57 -2.82
CA SER A 95 -26.56 -31.98 -2.94
C SER A 95 -26.19 -31.63 -4.38
N HIS A 96 -26.75 -32.36 -5.37
CA HIS A 96 -26.58 -32.08 -6.80
C HIS A 96 -26.98 -30.63 -7.19
N LEU A 97 -28.00 -30.04 -6.57
CA LEU A 97 -28.41 -28.65 -6.85
C LEU A 97 -27.35 -27.66 -6.37
N ALA A 98 -26.81 -27.88 -5.17
CA ALA A 98 -25.77 -27.04 -4.61
C ALA A 98 -24.47 -27.15 -5.43
N THR A 99 -24.08 -28.37 -5.79
CA THR A 99 -22.88 -28.63 -6.60
C THR A 99 -22.94 -27.96 -7.98
N GLU A 100 -24.10 -27.94 -8.65
CA GLU A 100 -24.25 -27.23 -9.93
C GLU A 100 -24.15 -25.70 -9.77
N LEU A 101 -24.71 -25.14 -8.70
CA LEU A 101 -24.56 -23.70 -8.42
C LEU A 101 -23.12 -23.32 -8.06
N VAL A 102 -22.43 -24.16 -7.28
CA VAL A 102 -20.99 -24.02 -6.99
C VAL A 102 -20.19 -24.05 -8.29
N LYS A 103 -20.46 -25.00 -9.18
CA LYS A 103 -19.81 -25.09 -10.51
C LYS A 103 -20.01 -23.81 -11.33
N LYS A 104 -21.24 -23.30 -11.40
CA LYS A 104 -21.55 -22.05 -12.12
C LYS A 104 -20.81 -20.84 -11.53
N ARG A 105 -20.73 -20.74 -10.20
CA ARG A 105 -19.95 -19.69 -9.52
C ARG A 105 -18.46 -19.86 -9.81
N ARG A 106 -17.91 -21.07 -9.71
CA ARG A 106 -16.51 -21.38 -10.06
C ARG A 106 -16.15 -20.89 -11.46
N GLU A 107 -16.96 -21.21 -12.47
CA GLU A 107 -16.74 -20.77 -13.86
C GLU A 107 -16.79 -19.24 -14.01
N LYS A 108 -17.71 -18.57 -13.30
CA LYS A 108 -17.77 -17.10 -13.26
C LYS A 108 -16.48 -16.50 -12.70
N TYR A 109 -15.94 -17.07 -11.61
CA TYR A 109 -14.70 -16.58 -11.01
C TYR A 109 -13.46 -16.92 -11.84
N HIS A 110 -13.44 -18.07 -12.52
CA HIS A 110 -12.39 -18.40 -13.48
C HIS A 110 -12.27 -17.35 -14.59
N LYS A 111 -13.40 -16.98 -15.22
CA LYS A 111 -13.42 -15.92 -16.24
C LYS A 111 -12.92 -14.58 -15.72
N LYS A 112 -13.30 -14.20 -14.49
CA LYS A 112 -12.81 -12.98 -13.84
C LYS A 112 -11.28 -12.98 -13.65
N ILE A 113 -10.68 -14.14 -13.41
CA ILE A 113 -9.21 -14.28 -13.30
C ILE A 113 -8.56 -14.11 -14.66
N GLU A 114 -9.12 -14.74 -15.71
CA GLU A 114 -8.62 -14.64 -17.09
C GLU A 114 -8.71 -13.21 -17.65
N GLU A 115 -9.74 -12.46 -17.27
CA GLU A 115 -9.97 -11.07 -17.70
C GLU A 115 -9.14 -10.05 -16.89
N TYR A 116 -8.42 -10.46 -15.84
CA TYR A 116 -7.74 -9.52 -14.94
C TYR A 116 -6.42 -9.02 -15.52
N ASN A 117 -6.22 -7.69 -15.53
CA ASN A 117 -4.97 -7.10 -16.01
C ASN A 117 -3.86 -7.17 -14.93
N TYR A 118 -2.90 -8.07 -15.14
CA TYR A 118 -1.78 -8.29 -14.21
C TYR A 118 -0.76 -7.15 -14.13
N THR A 119 -0.64 -6.31 -15.15
CA THR A 119 0.32 -5.18 -15.09
C THR A 119 -0.10 -4.14 -14.07
N ASP A 120 -1.39 -4.09 -13.72
CA ASP A 120 -1.95 -3.02 -12.89
C ASP A 120 -1.96 -3.30 -11.39
N ILE A 121 -1.44 -4.46 -10.95
CA ILE A 121 -1.51 -4.91 -9.54
C ILE A 121 -0.15 -5.01 -8.85
N ASN A 122 0.96 -4.70 -9.54
CA ASN A 122 2.29 -4.92 -8.97
C ASN A 122 2.75 -3.75 -8.08
N TRP A 123 2.65 -3.93 -6.77
CA TRP A 123 3.09 -2.97 -5.75
C TRP A 123 4.54 -3.17 -5.27
N ILE A 124 5.22 -4.24 -5.70
CA ILE A 124 6.54 -4.67 -5.17
C ILE A 124 7.66 -3.66 -5.48
N PHE A 125 7.48 -2.79 -6.48
CA PHE A 125 8.49 -1.79 -6.85
C PHE A 125 8.43 -0.50 -6.03
N TYR A 126 7.33 -0.23 -5.32
CA TYR A 126 7.18 1.02 -4.56
C TYR A 126 8.15 1.18 -3.40
N PRO A 127 8.54 0.11 -2.66
CA PRO A 127 9.61 0.20 -1.68
C PRO A 127 10.91 0.81 -2.24
N ILE A 128 11.30 0.42 -3.46
CA ILE A 128 12.47 0.99 -4.13
C ILE A 128 12.24 2.47 -4.45
N LYS A 129 11.07 2.83 -4.99
CA LYS A 129 10.70 4.23 -5.26
C LYS A 129 10.76 5.09 -3.99
N PHE A 130 10.17 4.62 -2.89
CA PHE A 130 10.22 5.31 -1.60
C PHE A 130 11.66 5.44 -1.08
N SER A 131 12.47 4.39 -1.19
CA SER A 131 13.88 4.43 -0.77
C SER A 131 14.70 5.48 -1.53
N LEU A 132 14.39 5.71 -2.80
CA LEU A 132 15.05 6.74 -3.61
C LEU A 132 14.60 8.15 -3.23
N LEU A 133 13.31 8.34 -2.92
CA LEU A 133 12.73 9.64 -2.58
C LEU A 133 13.02 10.09 -1.14
N ILE A 134 12.97 9.17 -0.17
CA ILE A 134 13.22 9.42 1.27
C ILE A 134 14.73 9.36 1.59
N GLY A 135 15.51 8.70 0.75
CA GLY A 135 16.91 8.38 1.00
C GLY A 135 17.06 6.96 1.55
N ARG A 136 17.93 6.18 0.90
CA ARG A 136 18.06 4.73 1.09
C ARG A 136 18.39 4.33 2.53
N GLU A 137 19.28 5.06 3.20
CA GLU A 137 19.68 4.76 4.57
C GLU A 137 18.54 4.93 5.56
N LYS A 138 17.82 6.07 5.50
CA LYS A 138 16.66 6.34 6.35
C LYS A 138 15.55 5.33 6.12
N TYR A 139 15.21 5.07 4.86
CA TYR A 139 14.20 4.08 4.50
C TYR A 139 14.54 2.67 5.00
N ASN A 140 15.77 2.21 4.79
CA ASN A 140 16.20 0.88 5.21
C ASN A 140 16.09 0.68 6.72
N LYS A 141 16.39 1.71 7.51
CA LYS A 141 16.31 1.66 8.97
C LYS A 141 14.87 1.52 9.48
N GLU A 142 13.91 2.09 8.77
CA GLU A 142 12.57 2.30 9.31
C GLU A 142 11.47 1.43 8.67
N ALA A 143 11.53 1.16 7.35
CA ALA A 143 10.44 0.52 6.62
C ALA A 143 10.80 -0.86 6.03
N LYS A 144 12.08 -1.12 5.72
CA LYS A 144 12.51 -2.31 4.97
C LYS A 144 12.23 -3.63 5.69
N GLU A 145 12.34 -3.67 7.02
CA GLU A 145 12.05 -4.89 7.78
C GLU A 145 10.56 -5.26 7.73
N LEU A 146 9.67 -4.25 7.72
CA LEU A 146 8.24 -4.45 7.59
C LEU A 146 7.89 -4.96 6.18
N GLU A 147 8.50 -4.39 5.15
CA GLU A 147 8.38 -4.88 3.77
C GLU A 147 8.84 -6.34 3.65
N ARG A 148 9.98 -6.68 4.26
CA ARG A 148 10.48 -8.06 4.27
C ARG A 148 9.48 -9.01 4.92
N LYS A 149 8.89 -8.62 6.06
CA LYS A 149 7.84 -9.39 6.73
C LYS A 149 6.62 -9.60 5.83
N ILE A 150 6.14 -8.54 5.19
CA ILE A 150 5.02 -8.62 4.25
C ILE A 150 5.34 -9.60 3.11
N ASN A 151 6.51 -9.48 2.48
CA ASN A 151 6.92 -10.35 1.39
C ASN A 151 7.08 -11.81 1.84
N GLN A 152 7.56 -12.05 3.06
CA GLN A 152 7.63 -13.39 3.63
C GLN A 152 6.23 -13.96 3.84
N GLU A 153 5.30 -13.22 4.43
CA GLU A 153 3.96 -13.73 4.72
C GLU A 153 3.09 -13.90 3.47
N ILE A 154 3.22 -13.02 2.48
CA ILE A 154 2.42 -13.09 1.25
C ILE A 154 2.95 -14.13 0.28
N ASN A 155 4.27 -14.32 0.17
CA ASN A 155 4.85 -15.28 -0.77
C ASN A 155 5.15 -16.64 -0.12
N SER A 156 4.96 -16.78 1.19
CA SER A 156 5.08 -18.06 1.90
C SER A 156 3.88 -18.94 1.55
N GLU A 157 4.16 -20.02 0.83
CA GLU A 157 3.18 -21.09 0.57
C GLU A 157 2.56 -21.62 1.87
N GLN A 158 3.37 -21.74 2.93
CA GLN A 158 2.90 -22.18 4.25
C GLN A 158 1.90 -21.19 4.86
N SER A 159 2.16 -19.88 4.78
CA SER A 159 1.28 -18.85 5.35
C SER A 159 -0.04 -18.79 4.58
N GLN A 160 0.01 -18.87 3.25
CA GLN A 160 -1.17 -18.95 2.40
C GLN A 160 -2.00 -20.20 2.69
N MET A 161 -1.34 -21.36 2.79
CA MET A 161 -2.02 -22.63 3.11
C MET A 161 -2.67 -22.59 4.49
N ASN A 162 -1.99 -22.04 5.49
CA ASN A 162 -2.54 -21.88 6.84
C ASN A 162 -3.78 -20.98 6.84
N PHE A 163 -3.74 -19.85 6.11
CA PHE A 163 -4.89 -18.96 5.96
C PHE A 163 -6.08 -19.66 5.31
N LEU A 164 -5.84 -20.37 4.19
CA LEU A 164 -6.89 -21.12 3.50
C LEU A 164 -7.49 -22.20 4.40
N LEU A 165 -6.67 -22.94 5.13
CA LEU A 165 -7.15 -24.00 6.03
C LEU A 165 -8.03 -23.44 7.16
N GLN A 166 -7.64 -22.31 7.76
CA GLN A 166 -8.47 -21.62 8.75
C GLN A 166 -9.82 -21.17 8.15
N LEU A 167 -9.78 -20.57 6.96
CA LEU A 167 -10.98 -20.15 6.25
C LEU A 167 -11.94 -21.32 5.98
N LYS A 168 -11.41 -22.46 5.51
CA LYS A 168 -12.19 -23.67 5.24
C LYS A 168 -12.88 -24.20 6.51
N ASN A 169 -12.14 -24.26 7.62
CA ASN A 169 -12.70 -24.68 8.91
C ASN A 169 -13.81 -23.73 9.37
N GLU A 170 -13.60 -22.42 9.26
CA GLU A 170 -14.62 -21.43 9.64
C GLU A 170 -15.90 -21.53 8.79
N ILE A 171 -15.79 -21.88 7.51
CA ILE A 171 -16.95 -22.11 6.64
C ILE A 171 -17.72 -23.35 7.09
N LYS A 172 -17.01 -24.44 7.38
CA LYS A 172 -17.58 -25.71 7.84
C LYS A 172 -18.27 -25.59 9.20
N GLU A 173 -17.73 -24.77 10.09
CA GLU A 173 -18.25 -24.54 11.43
C GLU A 173 -19.39 -23.49 11.47
N ASN A 174 -19.65 -22.79 10.36
CA ASN A 174 -20.70 -21.78 10.30
C ASN A 174 -22.07 -22.43 10.04
N GLU A 175 -22.83 -22.61 11.11
CA GLU A 175 -24.17 -23.22 11.08
C GLU A 175 -25.09 -22.59 10.02
N MET A 176 -25.09 -21.26 9.89
CA MET A 176 -25.96 -20.57 8.95
C MET A 176 -25.56 -20.82 7.49
N ILE A 177 -24.26 -20.94 7.20
CA ILE A 177 -23.80 -21.34 5.85
C ILE A 177 -24.23 -22.78 5.59
N CYS A 178 -23.95 -23.70 6.53
CA CYS A 178 -24.29 -25.11 6.39
C CYS A 178 -25.79 -25.32 6.19
N GLU A 179 -26.65 -24.70 6.99
CA GLU A 179 -28.11 -24.80 6.85
C GLU A 179 -28.65 -24.28 5.51
N ASN A 180 -28.04 -23.22 4.97
CA ASN A 180 -28.44 -22.65 3.69
C ASN A 180 -27.89 -23.44 2.50
N MET A 181 -26.78 -24.15 2.68
CA MET A 181 -26.23 -25.08 1.69
C MET A 181 -26.93 -26.45 1.74
N ASP A 182 -27.43 -26.87 2.90
CA ASP A 182 -28.11 -28.15 3.14
C ASP A 182 -29.63 -28.08 2.89
N THR A 183 -30.01 -27.69 1.67
CA THR A 183 -31.42 -27.50 1.31
C THR A 183 -31.66 -27.75 -0.18
N SER A 184 -32.90 -28.08 -0.55
CA SER A 184 -33.33 -28.14 -1.96
C SER A 184 -33.79 -26.80 -2.55
N ASN A 185 -33.67 -25.69 -1.80
CA ASN A 185 -34.14 -24.39 -2.22
C ASN A 185 -32.98 -23.57 -2.81
N THR A 186 -33.02 -23.33 -4.12
CA THR A 186 -32.01 -22.58 -4.86
C THR A 186 -31.69 -21.22 -4.23
N ASN A 187 -32.70 -20.48 -3.76
CA ASN A 187 -32.48 -19.14 -3.19
C ASN A 187 -31.69 -19.20 -1.87
N LYS A 188 -31.91 -20.26 -1.07
CA LYS A 188 -31.13 -20.47 0.15
C LYS A 188 -29.69 -20.86 -0.17
N ILE A 189 -29.49 -21.74 -1.15
CA ILE A 189 -28.13 -22.10 -1.58
C ILE A 189 -27.39 -20.87 -2.10
N GLU A 190 -28.02 -20.03 -2.94
CA GLU A 190 -27.42 -18.79 -3.41
C GLU A 190 -27.05 -17.85 -2.26
N TYR A 191 -27.93 -17.73 -1.25
CA TYR A 191 -27.63 -16.96 -0.05
C TYR A 191 -26.42 -17.53 0.74
N GLY A 192 -26.34 -18.87 0.89
CA GLY A 192 -25.18 -19.53 1.50
C GLY A 192 -23.87 -19.26 0.75
N LEU A 193 -23.91 -19.28 -0.58
CA LEU A 193 -22.76 -18.95 -1.43
C LEU A 193 -22.35 -17.47 -1.28
N ASP A 194 -23.31 -16.54 -1.24
CA ASP A 194 -23.03 -15.12 -1.01
C ASP A 194 -22.44 -14.88 0.40
N MET A 195 -22.89 -15.64 1.41
CA MET A 195 -22.29 -15.61 2.75
C MET A 195 -20.84 -16.10 2.76
N ILE A 196 -20.53 -17.16 2.03
CA ILE A 196 -19.16 -17.66 1.86
C ILE A 196 -18.27 -16.58 1.24
N GLU A 197 -18.71 -15.95 0.14
CA GLU A 197 -17.97 -14.87 -0.53
C GLU A 197 -17.72 -13.66 0.40
N ALA A 198 -18.75 -13.26 1.16
CA ALA A 198 -18.64 -12.17 2.13
C ALA A 198 -17.67 -12.52 3.28
N HIS A 199 -17.69 -13.76 3.76
CA HIS A 199 -16.80 -14.23 4.82
C HIS A 199 -15.34 -14.21 4.36
N ILE A 200 -15.06 -14.72 3.16
CA ILE A 200 -13.72 -14.69 2.55
C ILE A 200 -13.21 -13.27 2.44
N THR A 201 -14.00 -12.39 1.85
CA THR A 201 -13.62 -10.98 1.66
C THR A 201 -13.28 -10.33 3.00
N LYS A 202 -14.10 -10.54 4.03
CA LYS A 202 -13.88 -9.99 5.37
C LYS A 202 -12.63 -10.54 6.03
N ARG A 203 -12.39 -11.85 5.97
CA ARG A 203 -11.22 -12.50 6.60
C ARG A 203 -9.93 -12.10 5.89
N TYR A 204 -9.93 -12.09 4.55
CA TYR A 204 -8.76 -11.70 3.78
C TYR A 204 -8.43 -10.22 3.95
N ASN A 205 -9.43 -9.32 4.01
CA ASN A 205 -9.19 -7.91 4.33
C ASN A 205 -8.49 -7.75 5.68
N ARG A 206 -8.98 -8.42 6.73
CA ARG A 206 -8.34 -8.38 8.06
C ARG A 206 -6.91 -8.90 8.04
N TYR A 207 -6.66 -10.00 7.32
CA TYR A 207 -5.33 -10.55 7.15
C TYR A 207 -4.39 -9.52 6.49
N GLN A 208 -4.81 -8.95 5.36
CA GLN A 208 -4.05 -7.94 4.61
C GLN A 208 -3.81 -6.67 5.45
N SER A 209 -4.84 -6.12 6.10
CA SER A 209 -4.68 -4.95 6.98
C SER A 209 -3.68 -5.24 8.11
N SER A 210 -3.72 -6.41 8.73
CA SER A 210 -2.80 -6.75 9.82
C SER A 210 -1.34 -6.80 9.39
N LEU A 211 -1.08 -7.15 8.12
CA LEU A 211 0.26 -7.20 7.56
C LEU A 211 0.75 -5.83 7.08
N PHE A 212 -0.10 -5.09 6.38
CA PHE A 212 0.30 -3.85 5.71
C PHE A 212 0.16 -2.60 6.56
N GLN A 213 -0.77 -2.54 7.51
CA GLN A 213 -1.01 -1.32 8.29
C GLN A 213 0.26 -0.81 8.99
N PRO A 214 1.09 -1.65 9.64
CA PRO A 214 2.32 -1.15 10.26
C PRO A 214 3.31 -0.54 9.26
N TYR A 215 3.36 -1.08 8.04
CA TYR A 215 4.18 -0.53 6.97
C TYR A 215 3.60 0.78 6.44
N ASP A 216 2.29 0.83 6.21
CA ASP A 216 1.59 2.03 5.75
C ASP A 216 1.76 3.19 6.71
N ASP A 217 1.54 2.94 8.01
CA ASP A 217 1.71 3.93 9.07
C ASP A 217 3.15 4.46 9.06
N LYS A 218 4.12 3.54 8.95
CA LYS A 218 5.53 3.92 8.94
C LYS A 218 5.94 4.71 7.70
N VAL A 219 5.42 4.37 6.52
CA VAL A 219 5.64 5.14 5.29
C VAL A 219 4.98 6.51 5.41
N ALA A 220 3.75 6.59 5.94
CA ALA A 220 3.06 7.85 6.15
C ALA A 220 3.82 8.78 7.11
N ASP A 221 4.38 8.24 8.20
CA ASP A 221 5.24 8.98 9.13
C ASP A 221 6.50 9.53 8.42
N LEU A 222 7.19 8.68 7.66
CA LEU A 222 8.37 9.09 6.89
C LEU A 222 8.07 10.20 5.89
N ILE A 223 6.89 10.17 5.25
CA ILE A 223 6.41 11.21 4.33
C ILE A 223 6.07 12.49 5.11
N SER A 224 5.47 12.36 6.30
CA SER A 224 5.10 13.49 7.15
C SER A 224 6.32 14.26 7.64
N GLU A 225 7.39 13.54 8.02
CA GLU A 225 8.67 14.10 8.48
C GLU A 225 9.48 14.82 7.39
N TYR A 226 9.22 14.53 6.11
CA TYR A 226 9.88 15.16 4.96
C TYR A 226 9.24 16.49 4.56
#